data_AF-A0A966UUF6-F1
#
_entry.id   AF-A0A966UUF6-F1
#
_cell.length_a   1.000
_cell.length_b   1.000
_cell.length_c   1.000
_cell.angle_alpha   90.00
_cell.angle_beta   90.00
_cell.angle_gamma   90.00
#
_symmetry.space_group_name_H-M   'P 1'
#
loop_
_entity.id
_entity.type
_entity.pdbx_description
1 polymer ?
#
loop_
_entity_poly.entity_id
_entity_poly.type
_entity_poly.pdbx_seq_one_letter_code
_entity_poly.pdbx_strand_id
1 'polypeptide(L)'
;MSKNTPITVARGDGIGPEIMEATLAILKGGGARLDIEEIEIGEKVYLRGNTAGIEPSAWDSLRRTKVFLKAPITTPQGGGYKSLNVTTRKAFGLYANIRPCIAYAPYIRTKHPGMDVVIVRENEEDTYSGIEHRQTHDVMQCLKLISRPGCEKIVRYAFEYARAYGRKKVTCFIKDNIMKMTDGLFHKVFDEIGAEYADIEKDHWIVDIGAAKLADTPEAFDVIVMPNLYGDILSDVAAQIAGSVGLAGSANIGDGCAMFEAIHGSAPRRAGQNLANPSGLFLGAVQMLVHIGQADVAEKVHNAWLKTIEDGVHTYDIFKEGVSKEKVGTKEFAAAVVVRIGQKPSKLKAVDYSKASTRPLTTRPPYKRETSKRELVGVDVFVCWPTGTMEELAKKLEPLAGDGLKLESLSNRGMKVWPGGHKETFTVDSTACRFHLPEGKGVLSHAAVVKLLERITQAGVEFVKTEGLYNFDGKPGFSKG
;
A
#
# COMPACT_ATOMS: atom_id res chain seq x y z
N MET A 1 27.89 6.91 27.64
CA MET A 1 26.61 7.56 27.25
C MET A 1 26.17 6.94 25.93
N SER A 2 24.94 6.44 25.83
CA SER A 2 24.40 5.98 24.54
C SER A 2 24.34 7.18 23.59
N LYS A 3 24.96 7.09 22.41
CA LYS A 3 24.93 8.15 21.39
C LYS A 3 23.48 8.36 20.93
N ASN A 4 23.04 9.61 20.80
CA ASN A 4 21.72 9.91 20.23
C ASN A 4 21.61 9.33 18.81
N THR A 5 20.42 8.85 18.46
CA THR A 5 20.15 8.31 17.12
C THR A 5 19.71 9.43 16.18
N PRO A 6 20.41 9.66 15.06
CA PRO A 6 20.00 10.65 14.07
C PRO A 6 18.70 10.25 13.39
N ILE A 7 17.73 11.18 13.35
CA ILE A 7 16.46 11.00 12.64
C ILE A 7 16.13 12.26 11.85
N THR A 8 15.48 12.11 10.70
CA THR A 8 14.90 13.23 9.97
C THR A 8 13.45 13.44 10.44
N VAL A 9 13.06 14.69 10.67
CA VAL A 9 11.69 15.07 11.05
C VAL A 9 11.10 16.04 10.05
N ALA A 10 9.87 15.77 9.61
CA ALA A 10 9.07 16.72 8.85
C ALA A 10 7.75 17.02 9.56
N ARG A 11 7.52 18.30 9.87
CA ARG A 11 6.29 18.78 10.54
C ARG A 11 5.05 18.75 9.64
N GLY A 12 5.22 18.58 8.33
CA GLY A 12 4.12 18.42 7.38
C GLY A 12 3.18 19.63 7.30
N ASP A 13 1.95 19.36 6.86
CA ASP A 13 0.94 20.37 6.54
C ASP A 13 -0.33 20.21 7.39
N GLY A 14 -1.20 21.23 7.40
CA GLY A 14 -2.46 21.21 8.12
C GLY A 14 -2.30 21.01 9.63
N ILE A 15 -2.87 19.95 10.19
CA ILE A 15 -2.72 19.59 11.62
C ILE A 15 -1.31 19.08 11.97
N GLY A 16 -0.49 18.78 10.97
CA GLY A 16 0.81 18.13 11.11
C GLY A 16 1.74 18.78 12.16
N PRO A 17 1.95 20.10 12.11
CA PRO A 17 2.84 20.78 13.06
C PRO A 17 2.41 20.62 14.52
N GLU A 18 1.10 20.67 14.81
CA GLU A 18 0.57 20.56 16.18
C GLU A 18 0.75 19.14 16.75
N ILE A 19 0.43 18.12 15.94
CA ILE A 19 0.57 16.73 16.39
C ILE A 19 2.04 16.29 16.46
N MET A 20 2.91 16.83 15.60
CA MET A 20 4.35 16.58 15.67
C MET A 20 4.93 17.17 16.94
N GLU A 21 4.57 18.41 17.28
CA GLU A 21 5.04 19.05 18.52
C GLU A 21 4.60 18.25 19.76
N ALA A 22 3.32 17.85 19.82
CA ALA A 22 2.80 16.97 20.86
C ALA A 22 3.56 15.64 20.94
N THR A 23 3.83 15.01 19.80
CA THR A 23 4.57 13.74 19.72
C THR A 23 5.99 13.91 20.27
N LEU A 24 6.75 14.89 19.77
CA LEU A 24 8.13 15.15 20.21
C LEU A 24 8.22 15.49 21.70
N ALA A 25 7.24 16.24 22.23
CA ALA A 25 7.17 16.52 23.65
C ALA A 25 7.03 15.25 24.50
N ILE A 26 6.17 14.31 24.08
CA ILE A 26 6.02 13.02 24.76
C ILE A 26 7.31 12.18 24.66
N LEU A 27 7.91 12.08 23.46
CA LEU A 27 9.15 11.33 23.27
C LEU A 27 10.28 11.88 24.15
N LYS A 28 10.44 13.21 24.18
CA LYS A 28 11.43 13.89 25.01
C LYS A 28 11.17 13.66 26.50
N GLY A 29 9.93 13.77 26.96
CA GLY A 29 9.54 13.45 28.33
C GLY A 29 9.84 11.99 28.71
N GLY A 30 9.78 11.09 27.73
CA GLY A 30 10.10 9.66 27.88
C GLY A 30 11.59 9.39 28.06
N GLY A 31 12.45 10.34 27.68
CA GLY A 31 13.89 10.17 27.62
C GLY A 31 14.39 9.61 26.28
N ALA A 32 13.65 9.83 25.19
CA ALA A 32 14.09 9.42 23.84
C ALA A 32 15.43 10.07 23.47
N ARG A 33 16.34 9.24 22.95
CA ARG A 33 17.73 9.61 22.65
C ARG A 33 17.84 9.90 21.16
N LEU A 34 17.31 11.04 20.74
CA LEU A 34 17.18 11.43 19.33
C LEU A 34 18.07 12.62 19.00
N ASP A 35 18.68 12.60 17.82
CA ASP A 35 19.36 13.73 17.20
C ASP A 35 18.53 14.13 15.98
N ILE A 36 17.75 15.21 16.12
CA ILE A 36 16.69 15.54 15.18
C ILE A 36 17.23 16.48 14.11
N GLU A 37 17.14 16.06 12.85
CA GLU A 37 17.33 16.90 11.68
C GLU A 37 15.96 17.30 11.11
N GLU A 38 15.54 18.54 11.32
CA GLU A 38 14.28 19.04 10.75
C GLU A 38 14.42 19.39 9.27
N ILE A 39 13.45 18.98 8.46
CA ILE A 39 13.32 19.32 7.05
C ILE A 39 11.92 19.90 6.77
N GLU A 40 11.83 20.75 5.73
CA GLU A 40 10.56 21.20 5.18
C GLU A 40 10.22 20.43 3.91
N ILE A 41 8.97 19.98 3.82
CA ILE A 41 8.41 19.26 2.68
C ILE A 41 6.92 19.58 2.53
N GLY A 42 6.32 19.23 1.39
CA GLY A 42 4.88 19.33 1.19
C GLY A 42 4.42 20.67 0.64
N GLU A 43 3.22 21.09 1.04
CA GLU A 43 2.52 22.27 0.54
C GLU A 43 3.39 23.53 0.56
N LYS A 44 4.09 23.77 1.67
CA LYS A 44 5.01 24.91 1.80
C LYS A 44 6.09 24.92 0.72
N VAL A 45 6.65 23.76 0.38
CA VAL A 45 7.71 23.62 -0.63
C VAL A 45 7.15 23.76 -2.05
N TYR A 46 5.96 23.21 -2.30
CA TYR A 46 5.26 23.42 -3.57
C TYR A 46 4.99 24.91 -3.84
N LEU A 47 4.51 25.64 -2.82
CA LEU A 47 4.21 27.07 -2.92
C LEU A 47 5.47 27.94 -3.13
N ARG A 48 6.66 27.44 -2.79
CA ARG A 48 7.95 28.08 -3.12
C ARG A 48 8.43 27.82 -4.56
N GLY A 49 7.63 27.13 -5.38
CA GLY A 49 7.95 26.86 -6.79
C GLY A 49 8.70 25.54 -7.03
N ASN A 50 8.95 24.73 -5.99
CA ASN A 50 9.52 23.40 -6.17
C ASN A 50 8.41 22.37 -6.35
N THR A 51 8.19 21.98 -7.61
CA THR A 51 7.14 21.04 -8.03
C THR A 51 7.34 19.61 -7.51
N ALA A 52 8.51 19.27 -6.97
CA ALA A 52 8.76 17.99 -6.31
C ALA A 52 8.25 17.99 -4.85
N GLY A 53 8.06 19.14 -4.23
CA GLY A 53 7.62 19.26 -2.82
C GLY A 53 8.68 18.86 -1.80
N ILE A 54 9.93 18.69 -2.23
CA ILE A 54 11.09 18.32 -1.41
C ILE A 54 12.38 18.84 -2.06
N GLU A 55 13.27 19.43 -1.26
CA GLU A 55 14.54 19.99 -1.74
C GLU A 55 15.68 18.95 -1.69
N PRO A 56 16.76 19.11 -2.49
CA PRO A 56 17.90 18.18 -2.47
C PRO A 56 18.53 17.98 -1.08
N SER A 57 18.64 19.04 -0.28
CA SER A 57 19.16 18.99 1.09
C SER A 57 18.32 18.08 2.01
N ALA A 58 17.00 18.05 1.81
CA ALA A 58 16.11 17.16 2.55
C ALA A 58 16.33 15.69 2.18
N TRP A 59 16.59 15.39 0.90
CA TRP A 59 17.00 14.05 0.48
C TRP A 59 18.32 13.62 1.11
N ASP A 60 19.28 14.54 1.26
CA ASP A 60 20.57 14.24 1.88
C ASP A 60 20.45 13.96 3.37
N SER A 61 19.55 14.65 4.08
CA SER A 61 19.17 14.30 5.46
C SER A 61 18.60 12.89 5.52
N LEU A 62 17.60 12.57 4.70
CA LEU A 62 16.96 11.24 4.68
C LEU A 62 17.95 10.10 4.39
N ARG A 63 18.92 10.30 3.48
CA ARG A 63 19.96 9.31 3.17
C ARG A 63 20.93 9.09 4.34
N ARG A 64 21.23 10.16 5.10
CA ARG A 64 22.16 10.14 6.22
C ARG A 64 21.54 9.52 7.46
N THR A 65 20.32 9.92 7.80
CA THR A 65 19.62 9.47 9.02
C THR A 65 18.97 8.10 8.83
N LYS A 66 18.46 7.80 7.63
CA LYS A 66 17.74 6.56 7.25
C LYS A 66 16.45 6.30 8.05
N VAL A 67 16.10 7.18 8.98
CA VAL A 67 14.94 7.08 9.85
C VAL A 67 14.17 8.39 9.71
N PHE A 68 12.94 8.30 9.21
CA PHE A 68 12.13 9.46 8.90
C PHE A 68 10.84 9.47 9.69
N LEU A 69 10.65 10.43 10.59
CA LEU A 69 9.38 10.66 11.28
C LEU A 69 8.67 11.85 10.65
N LYS A 70 7.50 11.63 10.06
CA LYS A 70 6.77 12.70 9.39
C LYS A 70 5.32 12.82 9.80
N ALA A 71 4.87 14.06 9.91
CA ALA A 71 3.46 14.37 9.98
C ALA A 71 2.79 14.25 8.59
N PRO A 72 1.46 14.32 8.49
CA PRO A 72 0.74 14.30 7.23
C PRO A 72 1.13 15.44 6.29
N ILE A 73 1.04 15.19 4.99
CA ILE A 73 1.39 16.14 3.92
C ILE A 73 0.19 16.28 2.99
N THR A 74 -0.14 17.50 2.59
CA THR A 74 -1.24 17.77 1.66
C THR A 74 -0.83 17.32 0.25
N THR A 75 -1.64 16.47 -0.39
CA THR A 75 -1.52 16.13 -1.82
C THR A 75 -2.72 16.72 -2.56
N PRO A 76 -2.54 17.47 -3.67
CA PRO A 76 -3.64 17.98 -4.48
C PRO A 76 -4.56 16.86 -5.01
N GLN A 77 -5.88 17.09 -5.04
CA GLN A 77 -6.86 16.12 -5.56
C GLN A 77 -7.15 16.37 -7.05
N GLY A 78 -7.22 15.31 -7.86
CA GLY A 78 -7.75 15.36 -9.24
C GLY A 78 -6.85 15.99 -10.31
N GLY A 79 -5.65 16.45 -9.94
CA GLY A 79 -4.62 17.02 -10.82
C GLY A 79 -3.49 17.65 -10.01
N GLY A 80 -2.29 17.81 -10.60
CA GLY A 80 -1.14 18.43 -9.94
C GLY A 80 0.03 17.48 -9.70
N TYR A 81 0.81 17.75 -8.65
CA TYR A 81 2.09 17.08 -8.38
C TYR A 81 1.92 15.63 -7.90
N LYS A 82 2.91 14.77 -8.19
CA LYS A 82 2.96 13.40 -7.65
C LYS A 82 2.97 13.44 -6.12
N SER A 83 2.24 12.52 -5.48
CA SER A 83 2.22 12.42 -4.02
C SER A 83 3.63 12.22 -3.45
N LEU A 84 4.05 13.10 -2.53
CA LEU A 84 5.34 12.98 -1.89
C LEU A 84 5.43 11.72 -1.02
N ASN A 85 4.33 11.27 -0.42
CA ASN A 85 4.28 10.02 0.34
C ASN A 85 4.69 8.82 -0.56
N VAL A 86 4.10 8.73 -1.75
CA VAL A 86 4.42 7.67 -2.72
C VAL A 86 5.85 7.82 -3.22
N THR A 87 6.30 9.05 -3.47
CA THR A 87 7.65 9.34 -3.95
C THR A 87 8.71 8.89 -2.94
N THR A 88 8.57 9.23 -1.66
CA THR A 88 9.51 8.81 -0.60
C THR A 88 9.51 7.29 -0.42
N ARG A 89 8.34 6.65 -0.45
CA ARG A 89 8.23 5.18 -0.35
C ARG A 89 8.98 4.48 -1.46
N LYS A 90 8.77 4.89 -2.71
CA LYS A 90 9.45 4.30 -3.87
C LYS A 90 10.94 4.61 -3.92
N ALA A 91 11.33 5.86 -3.61
CA ALA A 91 12.73 6.28 -3.67
C ALA A 91 13.63 5.50 -2.70
N PHE A 92 13.10 5.10 -1.55
CA PHE A 92 13.83 4.34 -0.53
C PHE A 92 13.47 2.85 -0.45
N GLY A 93 12.63 2.36 -1.36
CA GLY A 93 12.17 0.99 -1.39
C GLY A 93 11.48 0.54 -0.09
N LEU A 94 10.59 1.38 0.44
CA LEU A 94 9.85 1.15 1.68
C LEU A 94 8.67 0.20 1.46
N TYR A 95 8.97 -1.06 1.15
CA TYR A 95 8.01 -2.04 0.62
C TYR A 95 6.94 -2.54 1.58
N ALA A 96 7.17 -2.48 2.89
CA ALA A 96 6.21 -2.96 3.88
C ALA A 96 5.59 -1.80 4.65
N ASN A 97 4.28 -1.59 4.53
CA ASN A 97 3.52 -0.63 5.33
C ASN A 97 2.75 -1.37 6.43
N ILE A 98 3.16 -1.17 7.69
CA ILE A 98 2.65 -1.87 8.87
C ILE A 98 1.66 -0.99 9.59
N ARG A 99 0.43 -1.49 9.78
CA ARG A 99 -0.70 -0.76 10.34
C ARG A 99 -1.40 -1.60 11.42
N PRO A 100 -0.98 -1.48 12.69
CA PRO A 100 -1.69 -2.10 13.80
C PRO A 100 -3.05 -1.43 14.03
N CYS A 101 -4.10 -2.23 14.17
CA CYS A 101 -5.48 -1.83 14.41
C CYS A 101 -5.98 -2.51 15.69
N ILE A 102 -5.88 -1.78 16.81
CA ILE A 102 -6.13 -2.30 18.16
C ILE A 102 -7.32 -1.56 18.78
N ALA A 103 -8.27 -2.31 19.34
CA ALA A 103 -9.37 -1.78 20.11
C ALA A 103 -8.98 -1.50 21.56
N TYR A 104 -9.26 -0.29 22.04
CA TYR A 104 -8.99 0.14 23.42
C TYR A 104 -10.27 0.22 24.27
N ALA A 105 -11.13 -0.80 24.15
CA ALA A 105 -12.38 -0.88 24.91
C ALA A 105 -12.12 -1.06 26.43
N PRO A 106 -13.01 -0.57 27.31
CA PRO A 106 -14.22 0.21 27.02
C PRO A 106 -13.97 1.71 26.85
N TYR A 107 -12.70 2.16 26.95
CA TYR A 107 -12.33 3.58 26.98
C TYR A 107 -12.52 4.29 25.64
N ILE A 108 -12.28 3.57 24.55
CA ILE A 108 -12.58 4.01 23.20
C ILE A 108 -13.70 3.13 22.64
N ARG A 109 -14.77 3.77 22.16
CA ARG A 109 -15.95 3.06 21.66
C ARG A 109 -15.60 2.29 20.40
N THR A 110 -15.92 1.01 20.39
CA THR A 110 -15.88 0.13 19.21
C THR A 110 -17.02 -0.86 19.29
N LYS A 111 -17.35 -1.50 18.16
CA LYS A 111 -18.24 -2.68 18.10
C LYS A 111 -17.49 -3.99 18.37
N HIS A 112 -16.16 -3.98 18.34
CA HIS A 112 -15.30 -5.18 18.42
C HIS A 112 -14.33 -5.07 19.61
N PRO A 113 -14.82 -5.20 20.85
CA PRO A 113 -13.96 -5.17 22.03
C PRO A 113 -13.03 -6.40 22.00
N GLY A 114 -11.72 -6.16 21.84
CA GLY A 114 -10.72 -7.23 21.76
C GLY A 114 -10.05 -7.36 20.39
N MET A 115 -10.48 -6.58 19.39
CA MET A 115 -9.78 -6.50 18.10
C MET A 115 -8.30 -6.11 18.30
N ASP A 116 -7.40 -6.92 17.76
CA ASP A 116 -5.95 -6.68 17.73
C ASP A 116 -5.38 -7.31 16.45
N VAL A 117 -5.51 -6.59 15.34
CA VAL A 117 -5.11 -7.04 14.00
C VAL A 117 -3.98 -6.17 13.49
N VAL A 118 -3.01 -6.74 12.78
CA VAL A 118 -1.97 -5.98 12.08
C VAL A 118 -2.09 -6.18 10.59
N ILE A 119 -2.24 -5.09 9.84
CA ILE A 119 -2.21 -5.12 8.38
C ILE A 119 -0.80 -4.83 7.89
N VAL A 120 -0.28 -5.73 7.06
CA VAL A 120 1.00 -5.64 6.35
C VAL A 120 0.70 -5.42 4.87
N ARG A 121 0.74 -4.16 4.48
CA ARG A 121 0.41 -3.70 3.12
C ARG A 121 1.67 -3.64 2.25
N GLU A 122 1.62 -4.24 1.07
CA GLU A 122 2.59 -4.01 -0.01
C GLU A 122 2.56 -2.53 -0.45
N ASN A 123 3.72 -1.92 -0.70
CA ASN A 123 3.83 -0.45 -0.74
C ASN A 123 4.67 0.12 -1.92
N GLU A 124 5.13 -0.72 -2.86
CA GLU A 124 5.94 -0.33 -4.03
C GLU A 124 5.17 -0.44 -5.37
N GLU A 125 4.26 -1.41 -5.51
CA GLU A 125 3.64 -1.79 -6.79
C GLU A 125 2.10 -1.71 -6.78
N ASP A 126 1.41 -2.55 -7.56
CA ASP A 126 -0.05 -2.52 -7.80
C ASP A 126 -0.53 -1.25 -8.55
N THR A 127 -1.85 -1.06 -8.63
CA THR A 127 -2.50 0.13 -9.24
C THR A 127 -2.11 1.46 -8.59
N TYR A 128 -1.62 1.43 -7.35
CA TYR A 128 -1.04 2.58 -6.65
C TYR A 128 0.19 3.16 -7.36
N SER A 129 0.72 2.47 -8.36
CA SER A 129 1.75 2.99 -9.23
C SER A 129 1.34 4.22 -10.06
N GLY A 130 0.03 4.40 -10.31
CA GLY A 130 -0.50 5.56 -11.04
C GLY A 130 -0.04 5.60 -12.51
N ILE A 131 0.22 4.44 -13.11
CA ILE A 131 0.61 4.35 -14.52
C ILE A 131 -0.68 4.29 -15.34
N GLU A 132 -1.10 5.46 -15.82
CA GLU A 132 -2.39 5.65 -16.48
C GLU A 132 -2.22 6.19 -17.90
N HIS A 133 -3.06 5.70 -18.81
CA HIS A 133 -3.06 6.10 -20.22
C HIS A 133 -4.49 6.23 -20.72
N ARG A 134 -4.80 7.35 -21.36
CA ARG A 134 -6.04 7.49 -22.13
C ARG A 134 -5.91 6.63 -23.39
N GLN A 135 -6.79 5.63 -23.54
CA GLN A 135 -6.82 4.76 -24.70
C GLN A 135 -7.57 5.42 -25.87
N THR A 136 -8.73 6.00 -25.60
CA THR A 136 -9.58 6.66 -26.62
C THR A 136 -10.26 7.89 -26.01
N HIS A 137 -11.28 8.46 -26.65
CA HIS A 137 -11.99 9.58 -26.05
C HIS A 137 -12.58 9.20 -24.69
N ASP A 138 -13.24 8.04 -24.60
CA ASP A 138 -14.03 7.63 -23.43
C ASP A 138 -13.41 6.50 -22.60
N VAL A 139 -12.19 6.06 -22.95
CA VAL A 139 -11.54 4.93 -22.28
C VAL A 139 -10.20 5.33 -21.69
N MET A 140 -10.04 5.10 -20.38
CA MET A 140 -8.80 5.26 -19.64
C MET A 140 -8.34 3.92 -19.07
N GLN A 141 -7.03 3.70 -19.06
CA GLN A 141 -6.40 2.49 -18.56
C GLN A 141 -5.49 2.82 -17.39
N CYS A 142 -5.53 1.99 -16.36
CA CYS A 142 -4.56 1.96 -15.27
C CYS A 142 -3.86 0.60 -15.27
N LEU A 143 -2.54 0.57 -15.14
CA LEU A 143 -1.78 -0.68 -15.09
C LEU A 143 -1.68 -1.20 -13.65
N LYS A 144 -2.06 -2.46 -13.45
CA LYS A 144 -1.76 -3.25 -12.25
C LYS A 144 -0.53 -4.10 -12.51
N LEU A 145 0.59 -3.74 -11.88
CA LEU A 145 1.84 -4.49 -11.93
C LEU A 145 2.04 -5.21 -10.60
N ILE A 146 2.22 -6.53 -10.65
CA ILE A 146 2.56 -7.36 -9.49
C ILE A 146 3.79 -8.18 -9.88
N SER A 147 4.82 -8.18 -9.04
CA SER A 147 6.09 -8.83 -9.32
C SER A 147 6.43 -9.88 -8.28
N ARG A 148 6.99 -11.01 -8.71
CA ARG A 148 7.47 -12.07 -7.81
C ARG A 148 8.38 -11.54 -6.70
N PRO A 149 9.42 -10.72 -6.98
CA PRO A 149 10.25 -10.17 -5.91
C PRO A 149 9.47 -9.25 -4.96
N GLY A 150 8.53 -8.44 -5.45
CA GLY A 150 7.66 -7.61 -4.61
C GLY A 150 6.80 -8.45 -3.65
N CYS A 151 6.13 -9.48 -4.19
CA CYS A 151 5.35 -10.44 -3.39
C CYS A 151 6.21 -11.13 -2.33
N GLU A 152 7.39 -11.62 -2.69
CA GLU A 152 8.26 -12.34 -1.75
C GLU A 152 8.67 -11.44 -0.59
N LYS A 153 9.07 -10.19 -0.88
CA LYS A 153 9.45 -9.21 0.14
C LYS A 153 8.36 -9.03 1.19
N ILE A 154 7.15 -8.71 0.74
CA ILE A 154 6.07 -8.35 1.65
C ILE A 154 5.53 -9.56 2.42
N VAL A 155 5.38 -10.70 1.75
CA VAL A 155 4.93 -11.94 2.39
C VAL A 155 5.92 -12.39 3.45
N ARG A 156 7.21 -12.47 3.09
CA ARG A 156 8.24 -12.89 4.05
C ARG A 156 8.30 -11.95 5.24
N TYR A 157 8.20 -10.64 4.99
CA TYR A 157 8.12 -9.65 6.07
C TYR A 157 6.92 -9.89 6.98
N ALA A 158 5.74 -10.23 6.45
CA ALA A 158 4.55 -10.52 7.26
C ALA A 158 4.77 -11.73 8.20
N PHE A 159 5.40 -12.80 7.71
CA PHE A 159 5.74 -13.96 8.54
C PHE A 159 6.83 -13.67 9.57
N GLU A 160 7.89 -12.94 9.20
CA GLU A 160 8.93 -12.51 10.14
C GLU A 160 8.37 -11.56 11.21
N TYR A 161 7.49 -10.65 10.82
CA TYR A 161 6.76 -9.79 11.75
C TYR A 161 5.93 -10.65 12.71
N ALA A 162 5.19 -11.64 12.19
CA ALA A 162 4.38 -12.50 13.02
C ALA A 162 5.23 -13.21 14.09
N ARG A 163 6.34 -13.83 13.68
CA ARG A 163 7.27 -14.50 14.60
C ARG A 163 7.89 -13.54 15.61
N ALA A 164 8.38 -12.37 15.17
CA ALA A 164 9.04 -11.39 16.02
C ALA A 164 8.13 -10.76 17.08
N TYR A 165 6.84 -10.62 16.78
CA TYR A 165 5.85 -10.06 17.70
C TYR A 165 4.99 -11.13 18.39
N GLY A 166 5.35 -12.42 18.25
CA GLY A 166 4.67 -13.53 18.93
C GLY A 166 3.25 -13.80 18.44
N ARG A 167 2.91 -13.29 17.25
CA ARG A 167 1.66 -13.55 16.52
C ARG A 167 1.64 -14.99 16.04
N LYS A 168 0.44 -15.53 15.80
CA LYS A 168 0.22 -16.96 15.54
C LYS A 168 -0.31 -17.25 14.15
N LYS A 169 -0.85 -16.25 13.46
CA LYS A 169 -1.48 -16.43 12.16
C LYS A 169 -1.14 -15.32 11.18
N VAL A 170 -0.88 -15.68 9.93
CA VAL A 170 -0.79 -14.76 8.79
C VAL A 170 -1.82 -15.14 7.75
N THR A 171 -2.68 -14.18 7.39
CA THR A 171 -3.75 -14.36 6.41
C THR A 171 -3.50 -13.50 5.16
N CYS A 172 -3.61 -14.08 3.97
CA CYS A 172 -3.49 -13.33 2.70
C CYS A 172 -4.86 -12.94 2.14
N PHE A 173 -5.11 -11.65 1.85
CA PHE A 173 -6.33 -11.23 1.13
C PHE A 173 -6.01 -10.89 -0.33
N ILE A 174 -6.75 -11.52 -1.25
CA ILE A 174 -6.45 -11.43 -2.69
C ILE A 174 -7.71 -11.60 -3.57
N LYS A 175 -7.67 -11.31 -4.87
CA LYS A 175 -8.77 -11.51 -5.82
C LYS A 175 -8.35 -12.37 -7.02
N ASP A 176 -7.62 -13.44 -6.74
CA ASP A 176 -7.04 -14.37 -7.72
C ASP A 176 -8.09 -15.17 -8.52
N ASN A 177 -9.30 -15.32 -7.99
CA ASN A 177 -10.43 -15.89 -8.72
C ASN A 177 -10.82 -15.08 -9.98
N ILE A 178 -10.56 -13.77 -9.99
CA ILE A 178 -10.72 -12.89 -11.15
C ILE A 178 -9.36 -12.62 -11.81
N MET A 179 -8.40 -12.12 -11.04
CA MET A 179 -7.08 -11.71 -11.51
C MET A 179 -6.06 -12.85 -11.38
N LYS A 180 -6.26 -13.90 -12.17
CA LYS A 180 -5.50 -15.16 -12.08
C LYS A 180 -3.99 -15.03 -12.25
N MET A 181 -3.51 -14.01 -12.96
CA MET A 181 -2.08 -13.82 -13.22
C MET A 181 -1.38 -12.93 -12.18
N THR A 182 -1.94 -11.75 -11.90
CA THR A 182 -1.36 -10.78 -10.96
C THR A 182 -1.58 -11.23 -9.52
N ASP A 183 -2.84 -11.27 -9.11
CA ASP A 183 -3.26 -11.70 -7.78
C ASP A 183 -2.95 -13.18 -7.55
N GLY A 184 -3.07 -14.02 -8.59
CA GLY A 184 -2.64 -15.42 -8.52
C GLY A 184 -1.13 -15.60 -8.33
N LEU A 185 -0.28 -14.70 -8.86
CA LEU A 185 1.15 -14.70 -8.53
C LEU A 185 1.39 -14.38 -7.05
N PHE A 186 0.68 -13.38 -6.51
CA PHE A 186 0.78 -13.02 -5.09
C PHE A 186 0.40 -14.20 -4.19
N HIS A 187 -0.74 -14.86 -4.47
CA HIS A 187 -1.19 -16.04 -3.74
C HIS A 187 -0.18 -17.20 -3.85
N LYS A 188 0.31 -17.49 -5.05
CA LYS A 188 1.33 -18.53 -5.25
C LYS A 188 2.57 -18.28 -4.38
N VAL A 189 3.08 -17.05 -4.36
CA VAL A 189 4.24 -16.68 -3.54
C VAL A 189 3.90 -16.74 -2.05
N PHE A 190 2.69 -16.35 -1.65
CA PHE A 190 2.23 -16.53 -0.27
C PHE A 190 2.32 -17.98 0.19
N ASP A 191 1.89 -18.91 -0.67
CA ASP A 191 1.95 -20.34 -0.34
C ASP A 191 3.36 -20.89 -0.25
N GLU A 192 4.22 -20.53 -1.22
CA GLU A 192 5.64 -20.91 -1.27
C GLU A 192 6.38 -20.45 -0.02
N ILE A 193 6.27 -19.16 0.32
CA ILE A 193 6.96 -18.60 1.49
C ILE A 193 6.36 -19.13 2.78
N GLY A 194 5.04 -19.24 2.88
CA GLY A 194 4.39 -19.75 4.08
C GLY A 194 4.78 -21.19 4.43
N ALA A 195 5.22 -22.00 3.47
CA ALA A 195 5.76 -23.34 3.74
C ALA A 195 7.07 -23.32 4.54
N GLU A 196 7.81 -22.20 4.55
CA GLU A 196 9.03 -22.01 5.34
C GLU A 196 8.76 -21.68 6.82
N TYR A 197 7.50 -21.44 7.20
CA TYR A 197 7.09 -20.98 8.54
C TYR A 197 6.07 -21.94 9.17
N ALA A 198 6.48 -23.19 9.40
CA ALA A 198 5.59 -24.23 9.95
C ALA A 198 5.06 -23.93 11.38
N ASP A 199 5.67 -22.98 12.09
CA ASP A 199 5.26 -22.48 13.40
C ASP A 199 4.13 -21.44 13.38
N ILE A 200 3.72 -20.97 12.19
CA ILE A 200 2.72 -19.93 11.98
C ILE A 200 1.55 -20.49 11.16
N GLU A 201 0.32 -20.34 11.66
CA GLU A 201 -0.88 -20.68 10.89
C GLU A 201 -0.98 -19.76 9.66
N LYS A 202 -1.34 -20.34 8.50
CA LYS A 202 -1.59 -19.56 7.29
C LYS A 202 -2.89 -19.94 6.61
N ASP A 203 -3.62 -18.94 6.14
CA ASP A 203 -4.78 -19.10 5.26
C ASP A 203 -4.86 -17.94 4.25
N HIS A 204 -5.75 -18.07 3.26
CA HIS A 204 -6.02 -17.02 2.29
C HIS A 204 -7.53 -16.81 2.18
N TRP A 205 -7.92 -15.59 1.84
CA TRP A 205 -9.30 -15.19 1.63
C TRP A 205 -9.43 -14.37 0.35
N ILE A 206 -10.57 -14.54 -0.32
CA ILE A 206 -10.94 -13.60 -1.37
C ILE A 206 -11.26 -12.25 -0.71
N VAL A 207 -10.68 -11.17 -1.21
CA VAL A 207 -10.64 -9.86 -0.52
C VAL A 207 -12.02 -9.31 -0.16
N ASP A 208 -13.07 -9.61 -0.93
CA ASP A 208 -14.43 -9.15 -0.63
C ASP A 208 -15.02 -9.85 0.61
N ILE A 209 -15.02 -11.18 0.63
CA ILE A 209 -15.50 -11.94 1.79
C ILE A 209 -14.55 -11.81 2.99
N GLY A 210 -13.24 -11.68 2.75
CA GLY A 210 -12.25 -11.37 3.77
C GLY A 210 -12.51 -10.02 4.43
N ALA A 211 -12.81 -8.98 3.65
CA ALA A 211 -13.20 -7.67 4.17
C ALA A 211 -14.49 -7.72 4.99
N ALA A 212 -15.52 -8.42 4.50
CA ALA A 212 -16.76 -8.62 5.24
C ALA A 212 -16.50 -9.34 6.58
N LYS A 213 -15.67 -10.39 6.57
CA LYS A 213 -15.31 -11.12 7.78
C LYS A 213 -14.49 -10.28 8.76
N LEU A 214 -13.56 -9.46 8.27
CA LEU A 214 -12.78 -8.52 9.09
C LEU A 214 -13.67 -7.47 9.75
N ALA A 215 -14.69 -6.98 9.06
CA ALA A 215 -15.64 -6.02 9.60
C ALA A 215 -16.63 -6.63 10.61
N ASP A 216 -16.91 -7.92 10.53
CA ASP A 216 -17.86 -8.63 11.39
C ASP A 216 -17.20 -9.32 12.59
N THR A 217 -16.14 -10.09 12.34
CA THR A 217 -15.40 -10.88 13.34
C THR A 217 -13.88 -10.66 13.17
N PRO A 218 -13.34 -9.47 13.46
CA PRO A 218 -11.91 -9.18 13.28
C PRO A 218 -11.00 -10.08 14.11
N GLU A 219 -11.48 -10.65 15.22
CA GLU A 219 -10.74 -11.56 16.11
C GLU A 219 -10.38 -12.90 15.44
N ALA A 220 -10.95 -13.19 14.27
CA ALA A 220 -10.55 -14.32 13.44
C ALA A 220 -9.19 -14.13 12.75
N PHE A 221 -8.66 -12.91 12.74
CA PHE A 221 -7.41 -12.54 12.08
C PHE A 221 -6.39 -12.04 13.09
N ASP A 222 -5.11 -12.18 12.73
CA ASP A 222 -3.98 -11.74 13.55
C ASP A 222 -3.08 -10.81 12.72
N VAL A 223 -2.28 -11.35 11.80
CA VAL A 223 -1.57 -10.57 10.77
C VAL A 223 -2.26 -10.77 9.42
N ILE A 224 -2.55 -9.70 8.68
CA ILE A 224 -3.13 -9.77 7.33
C ILE A 224 -2.17 -9.14 6.33
N VAL A 225 -1.80 -9.87 5.27
CA VAL A 225 -0.94 -9.40 4.18
C VAL A 225 -1.73 -9.19 2.90
N MET A 226 -1.50 -8.07 2.20
CA MET A 226 -2.27 -7.69 1.00
C MET A 226 -1.45 -6.88 -0.01
N PRO A 227 -1.81 -6.93 -1.31
CA PRO A 227 -1.37 -5.94 -2.31
C PRO A 227 -1.78 -4.50 -1.93
N ASN A 228 -1.10 -3.54 -2.56
CA ASN A 228 -1.13 -2.12 -2.19
C ASN A 228 -2.54 -1.52 -2.07
N LEU A 229 -3.38 -1.63 -3.10
CA LEU A 229 -4.71 -0.99 -3.11
C LEU A 229 -5.64 -1.60 -2.07
N TYR A 230 -5.57 -2.92 -1.86
CA TYR A 230 -6.41 -3.61 -0.87
C TYR A 230 -5.96 -3.27 0.55
N GLY A 231 -4.65 -3.30 0.79
CA GLY A 231 -4.08 -2.93 2.07
C GLY A 231 -4.39 -1.49 2.45
N ASP A 232 -4.43 -0.57 1.48
CA ASP A 232 -4.86 0.82 1.71
C ASP A 232 -6.29 0.89 2.24
N ILE A 233 -7.25 0.39 1.45
CA ILE A 233 -8.68 0.48 1.74
C ILE A 233 -9.00 -0.21 3.07
N LEU A 234 -8.54 -1.45 3.24
CA LEU A 234 -8.94 -2.27 4.38
C LEU A 234 -8.25 -1.87 5.69
N SER A 235 -7.07 -1.25 5.64
CA SER A 235 -6.46 -0.74 6.86
C SER A 235 -7.10 0.54 7.37
N ASP A 236 -7.61 1.40 6.49
CA ASP A 236 -8.42 2.56 6.89
C ASP A 236 -9.75 2.10 7.53
N VAL A 237 -10.40 1.08 6.93
CA VAL A 237 -11.60 0.45 7.52
C VAL A 237 -11.27 -0.16 8.88
N ALA A 238 -10.21 -0.98 8.97
CA ALA A 238 -9.79 -1.65 10.20
C ALA A 238 -9.47 -0.64 11.33
N ALA A 239 -8.78 0.46 11.00
CA ALA A 239 -8.49 1.53 11.94
C ALA A 239 -9.78 2.21 12.45
N GLN A 240 -10.74 2.47 11.55
CA GLN A 240 -12.00 3.10 11.92
C GLN A 240 -12.85 2.18 12.82
N ILE A 241 -12.93 0.87 12.54
CA ILE A 241 -13.69 -0.08 13.36
C ILE A 241 -13.02 -0.32 14.72
N ALA A 242 -11.68 -0.25 14.80
CA ALA A 242 -10.95 -0.37 16.06
C ALA A 242 -11.23 0.81 17.03
N GLY A 243 -11.65 1.96 16.49
CA GLY A 243 -12.25 3.04 17.29
C GLY A 243 -12.13 4.42 16.66
N SER A 244 -11.01 4.73 16.01
CA SER A 244 -10.78 6.00 15.32
C SER A 244 -9.54 5.92 14.43
N VAL A 245 -9.66 6.39 13.19
CA VAL A 245 -8.51 6.58 12.28
C VAL A 245 -7.46 7.54 12.88
N GLY A 246 -7.86 8.44 13.79
CA GLY A 246 -6.95 9.33 14.52
C GLY A 246 -5.97 8.63 15.47
N LEU A 247 -6.19 7.34 15.75
CA LEU A 247 -5.32 6.49 16.56
C LEU A 247 -4.34 5.67 15.72
N ALA A 248 -4.47 5.71 14.40
CA ALA A 248 -3.79 4.76 13.55
C ALA A 248 -2.40 5.26 13.14
N GLY A 249 -1.38 4.68 13.77
CA GLY A 249 0.02 4.85 13.41
C GLY A 249 0.48 3.82 12.39
N SER A 250 1.50 4.15 11.62
CA SER A 250 2.08 3.24 10.64
C SER A 250 3.59 3.34 10.52
N ALA A 251 4.20 2.25 10.05
CA ALA A 251 5.61 2.17 9.73
C ALA A 251 5.78 1.67 8.28
N ASN A 252 6.55 2.41 7.48
CA ASN A 252 6.94 2.05 6.13
C ASN A 252 8.40 1.57 6.19
N ILE A 253 8.64 0.30 5.96
CA ILE A 253 9.92 -0.36 6.17
C ILE A 253 10.51 -0.77 4.83
N GLY A 254 11.78 -0.42 4.63
CA GLY A 254 12.61 -0.88 3.53
C GLY A 254 13.92 -1.48 4.05
N ASP A 255 14.77 -1.96 3.13
CA ASP A 255 16.03 -2.61 3.51
C ASP A 255 17.08 -1.60 4.03
N GLY A 256 17.02 -0.35 3.56
CA GLY A 256 18.00 0.69 3.87
C GLY A 256 17.47 1.87 4.69
N CYS A 257 16.15 2.10 4.68
CA CYS A 257 15.51 3.22 5.37
C CYS A 257 14.16 2.79 5.96
N ALA A 258 13.65 3.59 6.90
CA ALA A 258 12.30 3.46 7.45
C ALA A 258 11.62 4.82 7.61
N MET A 259 10.30 4.86 7.41
CA MET A 259 9.48 6.05 7.58
C MET A 259 8.27 5.77 8.47
N PHE A 260 8.06 6.62 9.47
CA PHE A 260 7.00 6.50 10.47
C PHE A 260 6.04 7.68 10.36
N GLU A 261 4.74 7.39 10.33
CA GLU A 261 3.71 8.39 10.07
C GLU A 261 2.36 7.96 10.67
N ALA A 262 1.44 8.90 10.83
CA ALA A 262 0.03 8.58 10.99
C ALA A 262 -0.58 8.14 9.64
N ILE A 263 -1.63 7.33 9.67
CA ILE A 263 -2.36 6.95 8.44
C ILE A 263 -3.17 8.13 7.88
N HIS A 264 -3.70 8.99 8.75
CA HIS A 264 -4.60 10.07 8.36
C HIS A 264 -3.90 11.20 7.57
N GLY A 265 -4.69 11.96 6.81
CA GLY A 265 -4.23 13.14 6.06
C GLY A 265 -4.03 14.41 6.91
N SER A 266 -3.75 15.53 6.24
CA SER A 266 -3.43 16.84 6.85
C SER A 266 -4.63 17.57 7.48
N ALA A 267 -5.87 17.13 7.20
CA ALA A 267 -7.09 17.69 7.79
C ALA A 267 -7.11 19.24 7.88
N PRO A 268 -6.93 19.97 6.77
CA PRO A 268 -6.65 21.42 6.77
C PRO A 268 -7.71 22.25 7.50
N ARG A 269 -8.97 21.81 7.50
CA ARG A 269 -10.08 22.46 8.24
C ARG A 269 -9.90 22.51 9.75
N ARG A 270 -8.98 21.73 10.31
CA ARG A 270 -8.70 21.62 11.76
C ARG A 270 -7.33 22.17 12.16
N ALA A 271 -6.56 22.68 11.21
CA ALA A 271 -5.23 23.21 11.46
C ALA A 271 -5.28 24.43 12.39
N GLY A 272 -4.38 24.48 13.37
CA GLY A 272 -4.22 25.59 14.32
C GLY A 272 -5.28 25.67 15.42
N GLN A 273 -6.15 24.67 15.54
CA GLN A 273 -7.29 24.71 16.47
C GLN A 273 -7.01 24.01 17.81
N ASN A 274 -5.82 23.42 18.01
CA ASN A 274 -5.49 22.61 19.17
C ASN A 274 -6.51 21.48 19.43
N LEU A 275 -7.05 20.89 18.37
CA LEU A 275 -8.15 19.92 18.44
C LEU A 275 -7.73 18.51 17.98
N ALA A 276 -6.71 18.41 17.13
CA ALA A 276 -6.30 17.15 16.54
C ALA A 276 -5.82 16.14 17.59
N ASN A 277 -6.16 14.87 17.39
CA ASN A 277 -5.64 13.78 18.21
C ASN A 277 -4.21 13.42 17.75
N PRO A 278 -3.18 13.57 18.60
CA PRO A 278 -1.80 13.27 18.19
C PRO A 278 -1.48 11.76 18.22
N SER A 279 -2.40 10.92 18.68
CA SER A 279 -2.15 9.51 18.98
C SER A 279 -1.67 8.71 17.78
N GLY A 280 -2.23 8.90 16.58
CA GLY A 280 -1.77 8.18 15.39
C GLY A 280 -0.30 8.41 15.06
N LEU A 281 0.15 9.68 15.04
CA LEU A 281 1.56 10.00 14.80
C LEU A 281 2.44 9.52 15.96
N PHE A 282 1.98 9.69 17.19
CA PHE A 282 2.68 9.21 18.38
C PHE A 282 2.88 7.68 18.35
N LEU A 283 1.85 6.90 18.01
CA LEU A 283 1.95 5.44 17.90
C LEU A 283 2.82 5.00 16.72
N GLY A 284 2.89 5.78 15.63
CA GLY A 284 3.92 5.64 14.61
C GLY A 284 5.34 5.88 15.15
N ALA A 285 5.52 6.89 16.01
CA ALA A 285 6.79 7.17 16.66
C ALA A 285 7.17 6.12 17.73
N VAL A 286 6.21 5.46 18.36
CA VAL A 286 6.48 4.28 19.21
C VAL A 286 7.08 3.15 18.37
N GLN A 287 6.53 2.88 17.18
CA GLN A 287 7.12 1.92 16.24
C GLN A 287 8.54 2.35 15.81
N MET A 288 8.78 3.65 15.61
CA MET A 288 10.11 4.19 15.35
C MET A 288 11.08 3.89 16.48
N LEU A 289 10.71 4.17 17.73
CA LEU A 289 11.56 3.93 18.90
C LEU A 289 11.95 2.45 19.01
N VAL A 290 11.02 1.53 18.77
CA VAL A 290 11.32 0.10 18.71
C VAL A 290 12.30 -0.21 17.58
N HIS A 291 12.06 0.33 16.38
CA HIS A 291 12.91 0.12 15.21
C HIS A 291 14.36 0.59 15.42
N ILE A 292 14.58 1.71 16.11
CA ILE A 292 15.91 2.26 16.38
C ILE A 292 16.55 1.70 17.66
N GLY A 293 16.00 0.63 18.25
CA GLY A 293 16.57 -0.03 19.43
C GLY A 293 16.36 0.71 20.75
N GLN A 294 15.34 1.58 20.84
CA GLN A 294 14.93 2.28 22.06
C GLN A 294 13.60 1.71 22.60
N ALA A 295 13.51 0.38 22.65
CA ALA A 295 12.32 -0.34 23.15
C ALA A 295 11.96 0.02 24.61
N ASP A 296 12.97 0.35 25.42
CA ASP A 296 12.81 0.84 26.79
C ASP A 296 11.98 2.13 26.85
N VAL A 297 12.33 3.10 26.00
CA VAL A 297 11.62 4.37 25.91
C VAL A 297 10.24 4.15 25.30
N ALA A 298 10.15 3.33 24.25
CA ALA A 298 8.89 2.99 23.58
C ALA A 298 7.87 2.42 24.57
N GLU A 299 8.27 1.46 25.41
CA GLU A 299 7.40 0.84 26.41
C GLU A 299 6.92 1.89 27.42
N LYS A 300 7.84 2.74 27.88
CA LYS A 300 7.54 3.76 28.89
C LYS A 300 6.50 4.77 28.40
N VAL A 301 6.69 5.33 27.20
CA VAL A 301 5.77 6.35 26.66
C VAL A 301 4.45 5.73 26.21
N HIS A 302 4.46 4.52 25.67
CA HIS A 302 3.23 3.87 25.23
C HIS A 302 2.37 3.45 26.42
N ASN A 303 2.95 2.91 27.50
CA ASN A 303 2.19 2.63 28.73
C ASN A 303 1.65 3.91 29.39
N ALA A 304 2.39 5.03 29.33
CA ALA A 304 1.88 6.32 29.78
C ALA A 304 0.66 6.78 28.96
N TRP A 305 0.71 6.61 27.63
CA TRP A 305 -0.41 6.91 26.75
C TRP A 305 -1.62 6.02 27.04
N LEU A 306 -1.43 4.70 27.21
CA LEU A 306 -2.50 3.78 27.62
C LEU A 306 -3.11 4.21 28.96
N LYS A 307 -2.27 4.63 29.92
CA LYS A 307 -2.74 5.12 31.21
C LYS A 307 -3.57 6.41 31.06
N THR A 308 -3.20 7.32 30.15
CA THR A 308 -3.97 8.53 29.86
C THR A 308 -5.37 8.19 29.31
N ILE A 309 -5.45 7.27 28.36
CA ILE A 309 -6.72 6.77 27.81
C ILE A 309 -7.56 6.10 28.92
N GLU A 310 -6.93 5.25 29.74
CA GLU A 310 -7.60 4.56 30.86
C GLU A 310 -8.16 5.53 31.91
N ASP A 311 -7.47 6.65 32.15
CA ASP A 311 -7.91 7.68 33.08
C ASP A 311 -9.05 8.54 32.53
N GLY A 312 -9.39 8.39 31.24
CA GLY A 312 -10.49 9.09 30.58
C GLY A 312 -10.14 10.50 30.12
N VAL A 313 -8.85 10.80 29.90
CA VAL A 313 -8.40 12.06 29.31
C VAL A 313 -8.37 11.88 27.79
N HIS A 314 -9.33 12.46 27.10
CA HIS A 314 -9.61 12.14 25.70
C HIS A 314 -9.71 13.39 24.82
N THR A 315 -9.21 13.29 23.60
CA THR A 315 -9.45 14.30 22.55
C THR A 315 -10.86 14.17 21.98
N TYR A 316 -11.31 15.20 21.26
CA TYR A 316 -12.71 15.31 20.83
C TYR A 316 -13.25 14.13 20.02
N ASP A 317 -12.39 13.44 19.26
CA ASP A 317 -12.74 12.35 18.34
C ASP A 317 -13.05 11.04 19.08
N ILE A 318 -12.48 10.84 20.26
CA ILE A 318 -12.69 9.66 21.11
C ILE A 318 -13.42 9.99 22.41
N PHE A 319 -13.67 11.26 22.70
CA PHE A 319 -14.44 11.69 23.87
C PHE A 319 -15.88 11.16 23.81
N LYS A 320 -16.33 10.61 24.94
CA LYS A 320 -17.68 10.10 25.13
C LYS A 320 -18.11 10.30 26.57
N GLU A 321 -19.28 10.92 26.75
CA GLU A 321 -19.90 11.10 28.06
C GLU A 321 -20.16 9.75 28.75
N GLY A 322 -19.95 9.70 30.06
CA GLY A 322 -20.05 8.48 30.87
C GLY A 322 -18.85 7.52 30.76
N VAL A 323 -17.94 7.72 29.80
CA VAL A 323 -16.68 6.95 29.68
C VAL A 323 -15.47 7.86 29.92
N SER A 324 -15.48 9.04 29.34
CA SER A 324 -14.42 10.04 29.43
C SER A 324 -14.62 10.90 30.66
N LYS A 325 -13.54 11.29 31.32
CA LYS A 325 -13.55 12.21 32.46
C LYS A 325 -13.24 13.64 32.03
N GLU A 326 -12.39 13.80 31.02
CA GLU A 326 -11.92 15.10 30.58
C GLU A 326 -11.81 15.13 29.05
N LYS A 327 -12.30 16.23 28.45
CA LYS A 327 -12.11 16.53 27.04
C LYS A 327 -10.98 17.54 26.91
N VAL A 328 -9.91 17.17 26.21
CA VAL A 328 -8.70 17.98 26.07
C VAL A 328 -8.35 18.29 24.62
N GLY A 329 -7.57 19.36 24.42
CA GLY A 329 -6.94 19.67 23.15
C GLY A 329 -5.66 18.87 22.89
N THR A 330 -5.03 19.10 21.75
CA THR A 330 -3.80 18.40 21.31
C THR A 330 -2.65 18.55 22.33
N LYS A 331 -2.40 19.79 22.78
CA LYS A 331 -1.30 20.13 23.70
C LYS A 331 -1.55 19.57 25.09
N GLU A 332 -2.77 19.72 25.59
CA GLU A 332 -3.17 19.27 26.93
C GLU A 332 -3.16 17.74 27.02
N PHE A 333 -3.57 17.05 25.94
CA PHE A 333 -3.45 15.60 25.85
C PHE A 333 -1.97 15.16 25.95
N ALA A 334 -1.06 15.80 25.21
CA ALA A 334 0.36 15.49 25.29
C ALA A 334 0.94 15.73 26.69
N ALA A 335 0.60 16.85 27.33
CA ALA A 335 0.99 17.14 28.70
C ALA A 335 0.48 16.08 29.68
N ALA A 336 -0.77 15.63 29.53
CA ALA A 336 -1.36 14.59 30.35
C ALA A 336 -0.65 13.24 30.20
N VAL A 337 -0.18 12.89 28.99
CA VAL A 337 0.67 11.72 28.75
C VAL A 337 2.03 11.88 29.44
N VAL A 338 2.67 13.06 29.32
CA VAL A 338 3.98 13.33 29.96
C VAL A 338 3.93 13.16 31.48
N VAL A 339 2.86 13.63 32.14
CA VAL A 339 2.67 13.46 33.60
C VAL A 339 2.57 11.97 34.01
N ARG A 340 2.16 11.09 33.09
CA ARG A 340 1.98 9.65 33.33
C ARG A 340 3.19 8.80 32.94
N ILE A 341 4.29 9.43 32.53
CA ILE A 341 5.51 8.71 32.15
C ILE A 341 6.05 7.88 33.32
N GLY A 342 6.23 6.59 33.08
CA GLY A 342 6.62 5.60 34.10
C GLY A 342 5.45 4.92 34.81
N GLN A 343 4.21 5.34 34.54
CA GLN A 343 3.01 4.64 35.00
C GLN A 343 2.57 3.59 33.97
N LYS A 344 1.84 2.58 34.43
CA LYS A 344 1.21 1.54 33.60
C LYS A 344 -0.32 1.58 33.76
N PRO A 345 -1.09 1.25 32.70
CA PRO A 345 -2.53 1.02 32.86
C PRO A 345 -2.80 -0.13 33.83
N SER A 346 -3.94 -0.06 34.52
CA SER A 346 -4.42 -1.06 35.47
C SER A 346 -5.47 -2.02 34.89
N LYS A 347 -6.19 -1.58 33.85
CA LYS A 347 -7.26 -2.32 33.17
C LYS A 347 -6.94 -2.60 31.71
N LEU A 348 -6.43 -1.61 30.96
CA LEU A 348 -5.88 -1.86 29.63
C LEU A 348 -4.64 -2.74 29.74
N LYS A 349 -4.43 -3.64 28.78
CA LYS A 349 -3.25 -4.49 28.72
C LYS A 349 -2.01 -3.61 28.53
N ALA A 350 -1.12 -3.58 29.52
CA ALA A 350 0.17 -2.92 29.40
C ALA A 350 0.99 -3.55 28.27
N VAL A 351 1.73 -2.71 27.54
CA VAL A 351 2.67 -3.19 26.52
C VAL A 351 4.01 -3.57 27.15
N ASP A 352 4.67 -4.52 26.51
CA ASP A 352 6.01 -5.00 26.84
C ASP A 352 6.82 -5.11 25.53
N TYR A 353 7.91 -4.35 25.45
CA TYR A 353 8.81 -4.38 24.30
C TYR A 353 10.19 -4.95 24.63
N SER A 354 10.36 -5.55 25.82
CA SER A 354 11.62 -6.16 26.24
C SER A 354 12.09 -7.29 25.31
N LYS A 355 11.15 -7.96 24.64
CA LYS A 355 11.40 -9.01 23.65
C LYS A 355 11.41 -8.52 22.21
N ALA A 356 11.28 -7.21 21.98
CA ALA A 356 11.29 -6.67 20.62
C ALA A 356 12.61 -7.04 19.93
N SER A 357 12.51 -7.51 18.68
CA SER A 357 13.70 -7.86 17.90
C SER A 357 14.62 -6.65 17.78
N THR A 358 15.87 -6.80 18.20
CA THR A 358 16.94 -5.83 17.94
C THR A 358 17.53 -5.98 16.53
N ARG A 359 17.11 -7.02 15.79
CA ARG A 359 17.55 -7.30 14.42
C ARG A 359 16.51 -6.79 13.42
N PRO A 360 16.95 -6.22 12.29
CA PRO A 360 16.05 -5.88 11.19
C PRO A 360 15.26 -7.10 10.72
N LEU A 361 13.94 -6.98 10.63
CA LEU A 361 13.05 -8.01 10.07
C LEU A 361 13.17 -8.14 8.55
N THR A 362 14.08 -7.38 7.95
CA THR A 362 14.27 -7.25 6.50
C THR A 362 15.33 -8.20 5.94
N THR A 363 15.99 -9.01 6.79
CA THR A 363 17.02 -9.95 6.32
C THR A 363 16.37 -11.09 5.54
N ARG A 364 16.53 -11.09 4.22
CA ARG A 364 16.09 -12.14 3.32
C ARG A 364 17.21 -12.55 2.37
N PRO A 365 17.17 -13.77 1.79
CA PRO A 365 18.10 -14.14 0.73
C PRO A 365 18.01 -13.13 -0.44
N PRO A 366 19.12 -12.85 -1.14
CA PRO A 366 19.06 -12.03 -2.34
C PRO A 366 18.18 -12.72 -3.37
N TYR A 367 17.24 -11.97 -3.96
CA TYR A 367 16.37 -12.50 -5.00
C TYR A 367 17.21 -13.02 -6.17
N LYS A 368 17.09 -14.32 -6.45
CA LYS A 368 17.71 -14.94 -7.61
C LYS A 368 16.75 -14.83 -8.79
N ARG A 369 17.11 -14.00 -9.78
CA ARG A 369 16.31 -13.87 -10.99
C ARG A 369 16.35 -15.16 -11.80
N GLU A 370 15.20 -15.78 -11.95
CA GLU A 370 15.02 -16.91 -12.85
C GLU A 370 14.89 -16.42 -14.29
N THR A 371 15.35 -17.25 -15.23
CA THR A 371 15.21 -17.02 -16.66
C THR A 371 14.29 -18.06 -17.24
N SER A 372 13.32 -17.62 -18.04
CA SER A 372 12.45 -18.50 -18.81
C SER A 372 12.75 -18.35 -20.30
N LYS A 373 12.59 -19.43 -21.06
CA LYS A 373 12.54 -19.36 -22.51
C LYS A 373 11.27 -18.60 -22.90
N ARG A 374 11.45 -17.45 -23.53
CA ARG A 374 10.36 -16.57 -23.99
C ARG A 374 10.13 -16.77 -25.48
N GLU A 375 8.90 -17.08 -25.85
CA GLU A 375 8.49 -17.29 -27.24
C GLU A 375 7.32 -16.36 -27.54
N LEU A 376 7.53 -15.37 -28.42
CA LEU A 376 6.44 -14.53 -28.90
C LEU A 376 5.56 -15.37 -29.83
N VAL A 377 4.29 -15.53 -29.49
CA VAL A 377 3.32 -16.35 -30.24
C VAL A 377 2.17 -15.53 -30.84
N GLY A 378 2.09 -14.25 -30.53
CA GLY A 378 1.08 -13.36 -31.06
C GLY A 378 1.19 -11.94 -30.50
N VAL A 379 0.19 -11.13 -30.79
CA VAL A 379 0.09 -9.75 -30.31
C VAL A 379 -1.38 -9.37 -30.18
N ASP A 380 -1.74 -8.74 -29.06
CA ASP A 380 -2.98 -7.99 -28.94
C ASP A 380 -2.75 -6.56 -29.43
N VAL A 381 -3.52 -6.13 -30.41
CA VAL A 381 -3.50 -4.76 -30.95
C VAL A 381 -4.77 -4.05 -30.50
N PHE A 382 -4.63 -3.00 -29.70
CA PHE A 382 -5.74 -2.20 -29.22
C PHE A 382 -6.02 -1.09 -30.22
N VAL A 383 -7.22 -1.07 -30.80
CA VAL A 383 -7.62 -0.13 -31.85
C VAL A 383 -8.71 0.82 -31.39
N CYS A 384 -8.72 2.02 -31.97
CA CYS A 384 -9.82 2.97 -31.88
C CYS A 384 -10.81 2.71 -33.02
N TRP A 385 -12.03 2.29 -32.67
CA TRP A 385 -13.10 1.96 -33.61
C TRP A 385 -14.41 2.62 -33.17
N PRO A 386 -14.59 3.93 -33.45
CA PRO A 386 -15.72 4.71 -32.94
C PRO A 386 -17.03 4.47 -33.72
N THR A 387 -16.94 3.96 -34.95
CA THR A 387 -18.09 3.75 -35.84
C THR A 387 -18.02 2.41 -36.55
N GLY A 388 -19.15 1.73 -36.68
CA GLY A 388 -19.27 0.44 -37.36
C GLY A 388 -19.43 -0.72 -36.40
N THR A 389 -19.72 -1.90 -36.94
CA THR A 389 -19.91 -3.13 -36.15
C THR A 389 -18.58 -3.84 -35.88
N MET A 390 -18.57 -4.77 -34.92
CA MET A 390 -17.38 -5.59 -34.66
C MET A 390 -17.13 -6.59 -35.79
N GLU A 391 -18.17 -7.02 -36.51
CA GLU A 391 -18.05 -7.83 -37.73
C GLU A 391 -17.38 -7.04 -38.86
N GLU A 392 -17.71 -5.76 -39.03
CA GLU A 392 -17.07 -4.89 -40.01
C GLU A 392 -15.59 -4.69 -39.68
N LEU A 393 -15.26 -4.47 -38.40
CA LEU A 393 -13.88 -4.38 -37.94
C LEU A 393 -13.12 -5.70 -38.19
N ALA A 394 -13.70 -6.84 -37.82
CA ALA A 394 -13.08 -8.14 -38.04
C ALA A 394 -12.83 -8.42 -39.52
N LYS A 395 -13.84 -8.23 -40.38
CA LYS A 395 -13.72 -8.39 -41.84
C LYS A 395 -12.63 -7.52 -42.44
N LYS A 396 -12.41 -6.33 -41.86
CA LYS A 396 -11.33 -5.41 -42.26
C LYS A 396 -9.95 -5.89 -41.81
N LEU A 397 -9.84 -6.47 -40.61
CA LEU A 397 -8.58 -6.88 -39.99
C LEU A 397 -8.10 -8.29 -40.37
N GLU A 398 -9.01 -9.24 -40.61
CA GLU A 398 -8.68 -10.62 -41.00
C GLU A 398 -7.67 -10.72 -42.15
N PRO A 399 -7.85 -10.04 -43.31
CA PRO A 399 -6.89 -10.14 -44.42
C PRO A 399 -5.53 -9.47 -44.12
N LEU A 400 -5.42 -8.69 -43.04
CA LEU A 400 -4.22 -7.93 -42.69
C LEU A 400 -3.26 -8.70 -41.77
N ALA A 401 -3.68 -9.85 -41.20
CA ALA A 401 -2.88 -10.58 -40.21
C ALA A 401 -1.44 -10.86 -40.72
N GLY A 402 -1.31 -11.46 -41.90
CA GLY A 402 -0.03 -11.72 -42.58
C GLY A 402 0.97 -12.55 -41.76
N ASP A 403 2.14 -12.87 -42.33
CA ASP A 403 3.27 -13.48 -41.60
C ASP A 403 2.91 -14.74 -40.76
N GLY A 404 1.89 -15.50 -41.18
CA GLY A 404 1.40 -16.71 -40.49
C GLY A 404 0.42 -16.44 -39.33
N LEU A 405 0.20 -15.18 -38.95
CA LEU A 405 -0.78 -14.78 -37.94
C LEU A 405 -2.22 -14.99 -38.45
N LYS A 406 -3.12 -15.19 -37.50
CA LYS A 406 -4.57 -15.13 -37.72
C LYS A 406 -5.20 -14.18 -36.71
N LEU A 407 -6.20 -13.41 -37.14
CA LEU A 407 -7.09 -12.75 -36.21
C LEU A 407 -7.91 -13.83 -35.49
N GLU A 408 -7.70 -13.97 -34.18
CA GLU A 408 -8.32 -15.01 -33.37
C GLU A 408 -9.62 -14.51 -32.74
N SER A 409 -9.61 -13.29 -32.21
CA SER A 409 -10.77 -12.72 -31.53
C SER A 409 -10.70 -11.20 -31.43
N LEU A 410 -11.86 -10.57 -31.30
CA LEU A 410 -12.00 -9.19 -30.82
C LEU A 410 -12.64 -9.21 -29.42
N SER A 411 -12.10 -8.41 -28.52
CA SER A 411 -12.70 -8.20 -27.19
C SER A 411 -12.89 -6.72 -26.89
N ASN A 412 -13.99 -6.40 -26.20
CA ASN A 412 -14.34 -5.06 -25.79
C ASN A 412 -14.60 -5.06 -24.29
N ARG A 413 -13.85 -4.26 -23.53
CA ARG A 413 -13.86 -4.25 -22.05
C ARG A 413 -13.69 -5.65 -21.41
N GLY A 414 -12.88 -6.50 -22.05
CA GLY A 414 -12.60 -7.86 -21.57
C GLY A 414 -13.69 -8.90 -21.88
N MET A 415 -14.70 -8.54 -22.67
CA MET A 415 -15.69 -9.49 -23.19
C MET A 415 -15.40 -9.77 -24.66
N LYS A 416 -15.32 -11.04 -25.06
CA LYS A 416 -15.25 -11.42 -26.47
C LYS A 416 -16.49 -10.95 -27.23
N VAL A 417 -16.29 -10.13 -28.25
CA VAL A 417 -17.34 -9.60 -29.15
C VAL A 417 -17.26 -10.17 -30.56
N TRP A 418 -16.14 -10.82 -30.92
CA TRP A 418 -16.03 -11.57 -32.16
C TRP A 418 -14.99 -12.70 -32.03
N PRO A 419 -15.19 -13.86 -32.68
CA PRO A 419 -16.42 -14.26 -33.34
C PRO A 419 -17.51 -14.65 -32.33
N GLY A 420 -18.78 -14.53 -32.73
CA GLY A 420 -19.93 -14.96 -31.93
C GLY A 420 -20.17 -14.12 -30.67
N GLY A 421 -20.03 -12.80 -30.76
CA GLY A 421 -20.39 -11.89 -29.68
C GLY A 421 -21.89 -11.87 -29.38
N HIS A 422 -22.25 -11.42 -28.18
CA HIS A 422 -23.65 -11.24 -27.77
C HIS A 422 -24.16 -9.86 -28.20
N LYS A 423 -25.38 -9.79 -28.76
CA LYS A 423 -25.98 -8.55 -29.26
C LYS A 423 -26.23 -7.52 -28.15
N GLU A 424 -26.36 -7.99 -26.92
CA GLU A 424 -26.58 -7.20 -25.71
C GLU A 424 -25.28 -6.54 -25.21
N THR A 425 -24.12 -6.95 -25.73
CA THR A 425 -22.83 -6.42 -25.29
C THR A 425 -22.69 -4.99 -25.75
N PHE A 426 -22.79 -4.04 -24.83
CA PHE A 426 -22.42 -2.66 -25.08
C PHE A 426 -20.91 -2.54 -25.34
N THR A 427 -20.55 -1.97 -26.49
CA THR A 427 -19.17 -1.76 -26.91
C THR A 427 -18.76 -0.30 -26.78
N VAL A 428 -17.53 -0.06 -26.35
CA VAL A 428 -16.87 1.25 -26.44
C VAL A 428 -15.96 1.31 -27.66
N ASP A 429 -15.42 2.49 -27.97
CA ASP A 429 -14.53 2.74 -29.11
C ASP A 429 -13.14 2.11 -28.97
N SER A 430 -12.78 1.53 -27.82
CA SER A 430 -11.53 0.78 -27.63
C SER A 430 -11.75 -0.73 -27.73
N THR A 431 -11.13 -1.37 -28.73
CA THR A 431 -11.25 -2.82 -28.98
C THR A 431 -9.89 -3.48 -29.00
N ALA A 432 -9.73 -4.59 -28.29
CA ALA A 432 -8.53 -5.43 -28.32
C ALA A 432 -8.68 -6.51 -29.40
N CYS A 433 -7.81 -6.45 -30.41
CA CYS A 433 -7.77 -7.37 -31.54
C CYS A 433 -6.61 -8.36 -31.34
N ARG A 434 -6.93 -9.63 -31.11
CA ARG A 434 -5.93 -10.68 -30.86
C ARG A 434 -5.47 -11.30 -32.18
N PHE A 435 -4.19 -11.15 -32.48
CA PHE A 435 -3.53 -11.85 -33.58
C PHE A 435 -2.60 -12.92 -33.02
N HIS A 436 -2.82 -14.17 -33.40
CA HIS A 436 -2.11 -15.31 -32.84
C HIS A 436 -1.58 -16.25 -33.92
N LEU A 437 -0.41 -16.83 -33.70
CA LEU A 437 0.11 -17.91 -34.54
C LEU A 437 -0.70 -19.19 -34.27
N PRO A 438 -1.16 -19.91 -35.31
CA PRO A 438 -1.78 -21.21 -35.09
C PRO A 438 -0.82 -22.17 -34.37
N GLU A 439 -1.37 -23.10 -33.59
CA GLU A 439 -0.60 -24.04 -32.80
C GLU A 439 0.44 -24.81 -33.66
N GLY A 440 1.66 -24.95 -33.13
CA GLY A 440 2.76 -25.62 -33.83
C GLY A 440 3.47 -24.79 -34.92
N LYS A 441 3.09 -23.53 -35.15
CA LYS A 441 3.71 -22.67 -36.20
C LYS A 441 4.98 -21.91 -35.77
N GLY A 442 5.51 -22.19 -34.58
CA GLY A 442 6.79 -21.64 -34.12
C GLY A 442 6.70 -20.29 -33.42
N VAL A 443 7.74 -19.45 -33.58
CA VAL A 443 7.92 -18.18 -32.86
C VAL A 443 7.78 -17.00 -33.82
N LEU A 444 7.01 -15.99 -33.43
CA LEU A 444 6.81 -14.75 -34.18
C LEU A 444 8.01 -13.82 -34.02
N SER A 445 8.41 -13.15 -35.10
CA SER A 445 9.42 -12.08 -35.03
C SER A 445 8.80 -10.72 -34.72
N HIS A 446 9.56 -9.84 -34.06
CA HIS A 446 9.13 -8.44 -33.86
C HIS A 446 8.89 -7.71 -35.21
N ALA A 447 9.65 -8.06 -36.25
CA ALA A 447 9.45 -7.51 -37.59
C ALA A 447 8.07 -7.87 -38.17
N ALA A 448 7.57 -9.08 -37.90
CA ALA A 448 6.22 -9.47 -38.31
C ALA A 448 5.14 -8.65 -37.60
N VAL A 449 5.34 -8.34 -36.30
CA VAL A 449 4.44 -7.43 -35.56
C VAL A 449 4.44 -6.03 -36.17
N VAL A 450 5.61 -5.46 -36.48
CA VAL A 450 5.69 -4.13 -37.10
C VAL A 450 4.97 -4.08 -38.44
N LYS A 451 5.16 -5.10 -39.29
CA LYS A 451 4.46 -5.19 -40.58
C LYS A 451 2.94 -5.33 -40.41
N LEU A 452 2.47 -6.05 -39.40
CA LEU A 452 1.04 -6.11 -39.07
C LEU A 452 0.51 -4.70 -38.74
N LEU A 453 1.18 -3.97 -37.86
CA LEU A 453 0.77 -2.60 -37.49
C LEU A 453 0.76 -1.67 -38.70
N GLU A 454 1.75 -1.76 -39.58
CA GLU A 454 1.79 -1.01 -40.83
C GLU A 454 0.57 -1.31 -41.72
N ARG A 455 0.22 -2.60 -41.91
CA ARG A 455 -0.97 -3.00 -42.67
C ARG A 455 -2.26 -2.48 -42.04
N ILE A 456 -2.39 -2.52 -40.71
CA ILE A 456 -3.55 -1.99 -39.97
C ILE A 456 -3.68 -0.47 -40.21
N THR A 457 -2.59 0.27 -40.09
CA THR A 457 -2.57 1.73 -40.32
C THR A 457 -2.86 2.07 -41.78
N GLN A 458 -2.29 1.35 -42.75
CA GLN A 458 -2.57 1.54 -44.18
C GLN A 458 -4.04 1.28 -44.54
N ALA A 459 -4.71 0.39 -43.78
CA ALA A 459 -6.15 0.18 -43.90
C ALA A 459 -6.99 1.27 -43.23
N GLY A 460 -6.38 2.30 -42.63
CA GLY A 460 -7.07 3.40 -41.95
C GLY A 460 -7.72 2.98 -40.63
N VAL A 461 -7.10 2.04 -39.90
CA VAL A 461 -7.49 1.71 -38.52
C VAL A 461 -6.39 2.22 -37.59
N GLU A 462 -6.78 3.08 -36.65
CA GLU A 462 -5.87 3.62 -35.65
C GLU A 462 -5.64 2.59 -34.54
N PHE A 463 -4.37 2.31 -34.22
CA PHE A 463 -4.00 1.52 -33.04
C PHE A 463 -3.39 2.43 -31.97
N VAL A 464 -3.66 2.12 -30.71
CA VAL A 464 -3.29 2.93 -29.55
C VAL A 464 -2.22 2.24 -28.71
N LYS A 465 -2.31 0.92 -28.60
CA LYS A 465 -1.47 0.10 -27.73
C LYS A 465 -1.28 -1.28 -28.33
N THR A 466 -0.17 -1.92 -28.01
CA THR A 466 0.04 -3.34 -28.27
C THR A 466 0.49 -4.07 -27.01
N GLU A 467 0.17 -5.37 -26.92
CA GLU A 467 0.69 -6.27 -25.91
C GLU A 467 1.17 -7.55 -26.60
N GLY A 468 2.44 -7.93 -26.37
CA GLY A 468 2.98 -9.16 -26.94
C GLY A 468 2.45 -10.38 -26.20
N LEU A 469 1.99 -11.39 -26.93
CA LEU A 469 1.55 -12.66 -26.38
C LEU A 469 2.75 -13.60 -26.31
N TYR A 470 3.25 -13.83 -25.10
CA TYR A 470 4.44 -14.67 -24.87
C TYR A 470 4.05 -15.98 -24.20
N ASN A 471 4.67 -17.07 -24.66
CA ASN A 471 4.83 -18.26 -23.85
C ASN A 471 6.12 -18.16 -23.04
N PHE A 472 6.07 -18.64 -21.79
CA PHE A 472 7.20 -18.80 -20.88
C PHE A 472 7.35 -20.29 -20.59
N ASP A 473 8.45 -20.88 -21.04
CA ASP A 473 8.72 -22.32 -20.90
C ASP A 473 7.56 -23.19 -21.40
N GLY A 474 7.01 -22.83 -22.58
CA GLY A 474 5.89 -23.51 -23.22
C GLY A 474 4.51 -23.19 -22.63
N LYS A 475 4.41 -22.37 -21.59
CA LYS A 475 3.13 -22.00 -20.96
C LYS A 475 2.68 -20.58 -21.36
N PRO A 476 1.39 -20.37 -21.69
CA PRO A 476 0.88 -19.03 -21.98
C PRO A 476 1.08 -18.04 -20.83
N GLY A 477 1.67 -16.89 -21.15
CA GLY A 477 1.84 -15.73 -20.26
C GLY A 477 0.76 -14.66 -20.45
N PHE A 478 -0.46 -15.06 -20.81
CA PHE A 478 -1.59 -14.17 -21.08
C PHE A 478 -2.92 -14.89 -20.80
N SER A 479 -3.98 -14.13 -20.55
CA SER A 479 -5.34 -14.66 -20.39
C SER A 479 -6.02 -14.88 -21.73
N LYS A 480 -6.96 -15.84 -21.80
CA LYS A 480 -7.67 -16.18 -23.05
C LYS A 480 -8.62 -15.11 -23.58
N GLY A 481 -9.03 -14.15 -22.75
CA GLY A 481 -9.89 -13.01 -23.15
C GLY A 481 -11.32 -13.41 -23.47
#